data_AF-X0THF5-F1
#
_entry.id   AF-X0THF5-F1
#
_cell.length_a   1.000
_cell.length_b   1.000
_cell.length_c   1.000
_cell.angle_alpha   90.00
_cell.angle_beta   90.00
_cell.angle_gamma   90.00
#
_symmetry.space_group_name_H-M   'P 1'
#
loop_
_entity.id
_entity.type
_entity.pdbx_description
1 polymer ?
#
loop_
_entity_poly.entity_id
_entity_poly.type
_entity_poly.pdbx_seq_one_letter_code
_entity_poly.pdbx_strand_id
1 'polypeptide(L)'
;FLNSNCFQVIIEQSPDKNRRGLVNKRENASLKVKSNINEIILNRLFKYCINHNIKKNKIIDANENLNFPEVKKSISDKFKSYLSYGSIAEKYYKEDNSIVVIYRIFKNDLKNEIESIEINLK
;
A
#
# COMPACT_ATOMS: atom_id res chain seq x y z
N PHE A 1 -6.27 6.00 -2.46
CA PHE A 1 -6.54 7.32 -3.07
C PHE A 1 -5.20 7.97 -3.38
N LEU A 2 -5.06 8.60 -4.54
CA LEU A 2 -3.87 9.37 -4.92
C LEU A 2 -4.31 10.69 -5.53
N ASN A 3 -3.84 11.81 -4.97
CA ASN A 3 -3.90 13.12 -5.60
C ASN A 3 -2.47 13.61 -5.87
N SER A 4 -2.31 14.84 -6.38
CA SER A 4 -1.02 15.38 -6.80
C SER A 4 0.10 15.22 -5.76
N ASN A 5 -0.20 15.37 -4.47
CA ASN A 5 0.81 15.40 -3.40
C ASN A 5 0.59 14.36 -2.28
N CYS A 6 -0.49 13.59 -2.35
CA CYS A 6 -0.91 12.70 -1.26
C CYS A 6 -1.37 11.35 -1.79
N PHE A 7 -0.72 10.30 -1.30
CA PHE A 7 -1.22 8.94 -1.37
C PHE A 7 -1.84 8.56 -0.03
N GLN A 8 -3.10 8.13 -0.03
CA GLN A 8 -3.81 7.65 1.16
C GLN A 8 -4.30 6.21 0.97
N VAL A 9 -4.11 5.40 2.01
CA VAL A 9 -4.69 4.07 2.12
C VAL A 9 -5.37 3.88 3.47
N ILE A 10 -6.46 3.11 3.47
CA ILE A 10 -7.13 2.63 4.66
C ILE A 10 -6.72 1.17 4.85
N ILE A 11 -6.17 0.86 6.02
CA ILE A 11 -5.69 -0.47 6.39
C ILE A 11 -6.55 -0.95 7.54
N GLU A 12 -7.23 -2.07 7.35
CA GLU A 12 -8.00 -2.75 8.38
C GLU A 12 -7.32 -4.08 8.72
N GLN A 13 -7.17 -4.38 10.01
CA GLN A 13 -6.66 -5.67 10.49
C GLN A 13 -7.50 -6.16 11.66
N SER A 14 -8.01 -7.38 11.53
CA SER A 14 -8.75 -8.06 12.58
C SER A 14 -7.82 -8.83 13.52
N PRO A 15 -8.17 -8.94 14.82
CA PRO A 15 -7.44 -9.80 15.73
C PRO A 15 -7.57 -11.27 15.34
N ASP A 16 -6.63 -12.10 15.79
CA ASP A 16 -6.76 -13.55 15.68
C ASP A 16 -7.96 -14.05 16.50
N LYS A 17 -8.69 -15.02 15.95
CA LYS A 17 -9.90 -15.58 16.57
C LYS A 17 -9.65 -16.19 17.95
N ASN A 18 -8.44 -16.66 18.22
CA ASN A 18 -8.05 -17.31 19.47
C ASN A 18 -7.63 -16.33 20.59
N ARG A 19 -7.55 -15.02 20.32
CA ARG A 19 -7.17 -14.03 21.34
C ARG A 19 -8.31 -13.78 22.31
N ARG A 20 -8.00 -13.85 23.61
CA ARG A 20 -8.96 -13.67 24.71
C ARG A 20 -8.81 -12.29 25.35
N GLY A 21 -9.92 -11.63 25.64
CA GLY A 21 -9.96 -10.31 26.26
C GLY A 21 -9.83 -9.16 25.26
N LEU A 22 -10.49 -8.05 25.57
CA LEU A 22 -10.55 -6.84 24.74
C LEU A 22 -9.16 -6.28 24.42
N VAL A 23 -8.33 -6.09 25.46
CA VAL A 23 -6.99 -5.52 25.35
C VAL A 23 -6.12 -6.36 24.43
N ASN A 24 -6.00 -7.67 24.70
CA ASN A 24 -5.18 -8.58 23.89
C ASN A 24 -5.63 -8.65 22.42
N LYS A 25 -6.95 -8.58 22.15
CA LYS A 25 -7.46 -8.51 20.77
C LYS A 25 -6.97 -7.24 20.08
N ARG A 26 -7.17 -6.08 20.71
CA ARG A 26 -6.76 -4.79 20.15
C ARG A 26 -5.25 -4.67 19.96
N GLU A 27 -4.46 -5.20 20.89
CA GLU A 27 -3.00 -5.27 20.77
C GLU A 27 -2.57 -6.18 19.62
N ASN A 28 -3.17 -7.37 19.50
CA ASN A 28 -2.88 -8.29 18.40
C ASN A 28 -3.19 -7.64 17.03
N ALA A 29 -4.35 -7.00 16.88
CA ALA A 29 -4.71 -6.27 15.66
C ALA A 29 -3.71 -5.14 15.35
N SER A 30 -3.31 -4.37 16.38
CA SER A 30 -2.31 -3.31 16.23
C SER A 30 -0.93 -3.83 15.81
N LEU A 31 -0.50 -4.97 16.36
CA LEU A 31 0.77 -5.59 16.00
C LEU A 31 0.79 -6.03 14.54
N LYS A 32 -0.31 -6.60 14.04
CA LYS A 32 -0.43 -6.99 12.62
C LYS A 32 -0.31 -5.80 11.68
N VAL A 33 -0.90 -4.65 12.03
CA VAL A 33 -0.68 -3.43 11.23
C VAL A 33 0.79 -3.02 11.31
N LYS A 34 1.36 -2.93 12.51
CA LYS A 34 2.75 -2.46 12.70
C LYS A 34 3.76 -3.30 11.93
N SER A 35 3.59 -4.62 11.89
CA SER A 35 4.50 -5.52 11.18
C SER A 35 4.38 -5.42 9.66
N ASN A 36 3.20 -5.11 9.13
CA ASN A 36 2.90 -5.26 7.71
C ASN A 36 2.59 -3.95 6.98
N ILE A 37 2.53 -2.80 7.69
CA ILE A 37 2.09 -1.53 7.12
C ILE A 37 2.87 -1.16 5.86
N ASN A 38 4.21 -1.21 5.94
CA ASN A 38 5.08 -0.86 4.81
C ASN A 38 4.85 -1.77 3.60
N GLU A 39 4.71 -3.08 3.83
CA GLU A 39 4.42 -4.03 2.75
C GLU A 39 3.07 -3.74 2.09
N ILE A 40 2.04 -3.45 2.89
CA ILE A 40 0.71 -3.08 2.39
C ILE A 40 0.79 -1.80 1.56
N ILE A 41 1.53 -0.78 2.01
CA ILE A 41 1.74 0.47 1.27
C ILE A 41 2.40 0.19 -0.08
N LEU A 42 3.54 -0.50 -0.08
CA LEU A 42 4.33 -0.80 -1.29
C LEU A 42 3.50 -1.61 -2.29
N ASN A 43 2.76 -2.63 -1.82
CA ASN A 43 1.87 -3.41 -2.67
C ASN A 43 0.74 -2.56 -3.29
N ARG A 44 0.21 -1.57 -2.57
CA ARG A 44 -0.84 -0.68 -3.09
C ARG A 44 -0.29 0.33 -4.10
N LEU A 45 0.89 0.89 -3.86
CA LEU A 45 1.60 1.75 -4.81
C LEU A 45 1.96 0.98 -6.09
N PHE A 46 2.48 -0.24 -5.95
CA PHE A 46 2.76 -1.15 -7.06
C PHE A 46 1.52 -1.41 -7.91
N LYS A 47 0.41 -1.81 -7.29
CA LYS A 47 -0.86 -2.03 -8.00
C LYS A 47 -1.34 -0.77 -8.72
N TYR A 48 -1.21 0.40 -8.09
CA TYR A 48 -1.55 1.66 -8.75
C TYR A 48 -0.70 1.91 -10.00
N CYS A 49 0.62 1.82 -9.87
CA CYS A 49 1.58 2.08 -10.95
C CYS A 49 1.38 1.14 -12.14
N ILE A 50 1.20 -0.16 -11.87
CA ILE A 50 0.90 -1.17 -12.90
C ILE A 50 -0.42 -0.84 -13.61
N ASN A 51 -1.49 -0.60 -12.86
CA ASN A 51 -2.79 -0.28 -13.44
C ASN A 51 -2.76 1.01 -14.28
N HIS A 52 -1.96 2.01 -13.86
CA HIS A 52 -1.76 3.24 -14.63
C HIS A 52 -1.04 2.94 -15.95
N ASN A 53 0.08 2.21 -15.91
CA ASN A 53 0.86 1.86 -17.10
C ASN A 53 0.09 1.00 -18.10
N ILE A 54 -0.67 -0.01 -17.63
CA ILE A 54 -1.53 -0.84 -18.49
C ILE A 54 -2.54 0.03 -19.24
N LYS A 55 -3.18 0.98 -18.54
CA LYS A 55 -4.16 1.90 -19.14
C LYS A 55 -3.50 2.87 -20.13
N LYS A 56 -2.37 3.47 -19.74
CA LYS A 56 -1.61 4.43 -20.57
C LYS A 56 -1.16 3.79 -21.88
N ASN A 57 -0.68 2.55 -21.82
CA ASN A 57 -0.13 1.82 -22.97
C ASN A 57 -1.15 0.92 -23.68
N LYS A 58 -2.43 0.92 -23.26
CA LYS A 58 -3.52 0.12 -23.82
C LYS A 58 -3.20 -1.38 -23.93
N ILE A 59 -2.61 -1.94 -22.88
CA ILE A 59 -2.15 -3.34 -22.89
C ILE A 59 -3.32 -4.27 -22.60
N ILE A 60 -3.63 -5.12 -23.56
CA ILE A 60 -4.81 -6.00 -23.55
C ILE A 60 -4.51 -7.30 -22.78
N ASP A 61 -3.24 -7.76 -22.76
CA ASP A 61 -2.80 -8.98 -22.07
C ASP A 61 -1.64 -8.72 -21.10
N ALA A 62 -1.98 -8.14 -19.95
CA ALA A 62 -1.00 -7.83 -18.90
C ALA A 62 -0.46 -9.09 -18.19
N ASN A 63 -1.17 -10.21 -18.23
CA ASN A 63 -0.76 -11.43 -17.53
C ASN A 63 0.34 -12.20 -18.26
N GLU A 64 0.44 -12.08 -19.60
CA GLU A 64 1.41 -12.84 -20.40
C GLU A 64 2.77 -12.12 -20.56
N ASN A 65 2.81 -10.78 -20.45
CA ASN A 65 4.00 -9.95 -20.74
C ASN A 65 4.68 -9.34 -19.49
N LEU A 66 4.34 -9.83 -18.29
CA LEU A 66 4.89 -9.34 -17.02
C LEU A 66 5.70 -10.44 -16.33
N ASN A 67 7.02 -10.27 -16.26
CA ASN A 67 7.82 -10.98 -15.27
C ASN A 67 7.55 -10.38 -13.87
N PHE A 68 6.36 -10.69 -13.33
CA PHE A 68 5.79 -10.08 -12.14
C PHE A 68 6.74 -10.03 -10.93
N PRO A 69 7.55 -11.06 -10.61
CA PRO A 69 8.41 -11.03 -9.43
C PRO A 69 9.54 -9.99 -9.52
N GLU A 70 10.26 -9.93 -10.64
CA GLU A 70 11.40 -9.02 -10.82
C GLU A 70 10.94 -7.57 -10.97
N VAL A 71 9.88 -7.35 -11.76
CA VAL A 71 9.24 -6.04 -11.93
C VAL A 71 8.72 -5.53 -10.59
N LYS A 72 8.06 -6.40 -9.81
CA LYS A 72 7.59 -6.05 -8.47
C LYS A 72 8.73 -5.65 -7.55
N LYS A 73 9.85 -6.38 -7.56
CA LYS A 73 11.00 -6.05 -6.72
C LYS A 73 11.60 -4.69 -7.07
N SER A 74 11.92 -4.47 -8.35
CA SER A 74 12.51 -3.21 -8.83
C SER A 74 11.62 -1.99 -8.55
N ILE A 75 10.32 -2.09 -8.83
CA ILE A 75 9.38 -1.00 -8.57
C ILE A 75 9.19 -0.78 -7.07
N SER A 76 9.07 -1.85 -6.28
CA SER A 76 8.92 -1.72 -4.83
C SER A 76 10.14 -1.07 -4.19
N ASP A 77 11.34 -1.34 -4.69
CA ASP A 77 12.58 -0.71 -4.21
C ASP A 77 12.57 0.81 -4.45
N LYS A 78 12.07 1.29 -5.60
CA LYS A 78 11.87 2.73 -5.84
C LYS A 78 10.90 3.35 -4.83
N PHE A 79 9.80 2.64 -4.53
CA PHE A 79 8.77 3.11 -3.60
C PHE A 79 9.17 3.09 -2.12
N LYS A 80 10.21 2.35 -1.72
CA LYS A 80 10.71 2.37 -0.34
C LYS A 80 11.08 3.77 0.12
N SER A 81 11.63 4.59 -0.78
CA SER A 81 11.97 5.99 -0.50
C SER A 81 10.75 6.83 -0.12
N TYR A 82 9.55 6.48 -0.56
CA TYR A 82 8.33 7.21 -0.23
C TYR A 82 7.80 6.93 1.18
N LEU A 83 8.23 5.83 1.79
CA LEU A 83 7.80 5.45 3.15
C LEU A 83 8.28 6.44 4.21
N SER A 84 9.40 7.14 3.99
CA SER A 84 9.90 8.17 4.92
C SER A 84 9.02 9.41 4.98
N TYR A 85 8.20 9.65 3.95
CA TYR A 85 7.22 10.75 3.90
C TYR A 85 5.84 10.31 4.42
N GLY A 86 5.74 9.08 4.94
CA GLY A 86 4.50 8.48 5.35
C GLY A 86 4.21 8.61 6.84
N SER A 87 2.95 8.81 7.19
CA SER A 87 2.48 8.92 8.57
C SER A 87 1.07 8.34 8.73
N ILE A 88 0.74 7.95 9.97
CA ILE A 88 -0.62 7.59 10.34
C ILE A 88 -1.39 8.88 10.57
N ALA A 89 -2.39 9.15 9.72
CA ALA A 89 -3.27 10.30 9.85
C ALA A 89 -4.37 10.05 10.89
N GLU A 90 -4.86 8.81 10.96
CA GLU A 90 -5.92 8.43 11.90
C GLU A 90 -5.82 6.96 12.27
N LYS A 91 -6.23 6.62 13.50
CA LYS A 91 -6.26 5.26 14.01
C LYS A 91 -7.41 5.09 14.99
N TYR A 92 -8.27 4.10 14.75
CA TYR A 92 -9.37 3.76 15.65
C TYR A 92 -9.66 2.25 15.65
N TYR A 93 -10.44 1.80 16.62
CA TYR A 93 -10.90 0.41 16.71
C TYR A 93 -12.39 0.32 16.40
N LYS A 94 -12.77 -0.70 15.63
CA LYS A 94 -14.16 -1.08 15.38
C LYS A 94 -14.71 -1.92 16.55
N GLU A 95 -16.03 -2.12 16.57
CA GLU A 95 -16.72 -2.93 17.59
C GLU A 95 -16.25 -4.38 17.65
N ASP A 96 -15.86 -4.94 16.50
CA ASP A 96 -15.28 -6.28 16.37
C ASP A 96 -13.81 -6.36 16.87
N ASN A 97 -13.26 -5.26 17.37
CA ASN A 97 -11.88 -5.08 17.82
C ASN A 97 -10.84 -5.05 16.68
N SER A 98 -11.29 -4.98 15.43
CA SER A 98 -10.40 -4.68 14.31
C SER A 98 -9.84 -3.27 14.45
N ILE A 99 -8.58 -3.09 14.06
CA ILE A 99 -7.97 -1.77 14.00
C ILE A 99 -8.10 -1.24 12.57
N VAL A 100 -8.47 0.04 12.46
CA VAL A 100 -8.45 0.79 11.21
C VAL A 100 -7.37 1.86 11.31
N VAL A 101 -6.49 1.90 10.31
CA VAL A 101 -5.41 2.87 10.18
C VAL A 101 -5.54 3.57 8.85
N ILE A 102 -5.65 4.90 8.89
CA ILE A 102 -5.54 5.75 7.70
C ILE A 102 -4.08 6.19 7.60
N TYR A 103 -3.37 5.68 6.60
CA TYR A 103 -1.97 6.03 6.35
C TYR A 103 -1.87 6.94 5.13
N ARG A 104 -1.06 7.99 5.26
CA ARG A 104 -0.83 8.98 4.20
C ARG A 104 0.66 9.13 3.93
N ILE A 105 1.03 9.15 2.65
CA ILE A 105 2.33 9.65 2.18
C ILE A 105 2.09 11.03 1.59
N PHE A 106 2.77 12.04 2.15
CA PHE A 106 2.71 13.41 1.65
C PHE A 106 4.06 13.82 1.07
N LYS A 107 4.08 14.05 -0.24
CA LYS A 107 5.27 14.49 -0.95
C LYS A 107 4.85 15.34 -2.14
N ASN A 108 5.54 16.46 -2.36
CA ASN A 108 5.27 17.31 -3.53
C ASN A 108 5.49 16.51 -4.81
N ASP A 109 4.56 16.67 -5.75
CA ASP A 109 4.56 16.05 -7.07
C ASP A 109 4.55 14.51 -7.06
N LEU A 110 4.12 13.91 -5.94
CA LEU A 110 4.11 12.46 -5.73
C LEU A 110 3.41 11.69 -6.85
N LYS A 111 2.27 12.21 -7.32
CA LYS A 111 1.52 11.53 -8.38
C LYS A 111 2.33 11.44 -9.66
N ASN A 112 2.93 12.55 -10.09
CA ASN A 112 3.68 12.60 -11.33
C ASN A 112 4.92 11.72 -11.25
N GLU A 113 5.63 11.70 -10.11
CA GLU A 113 6.77 10.80 -9.93
C GLU A 113 6.39 9.32 -9.97
N ILE A 114 5.24 8.94 -9.40
CA ILE A 114 4.77 7.55 -9.47
C ILE A 114 4.38 7.20 -10.91
N GLU A 115 3.70 8.10 -11.61
CA GLU A 115 3.21 7.89 -12.98
C GLU A 115 4.30 7.99 -14.05
N SER A 116 5.43 8.64 -13.75
CA SER A 116 6.62 8.66 -14.61
C SER A 116 7.43 7.37 -14.56
N ILE A 117 7.11 6.44 -13.64
CA ILE A 117 7.76 5.13 -13.62
C ILE A 117 7.25 4.31 -14.79
N GLU A 118 8.11 4.17 -15.80
CA GLU A 118 7.87 3.27 -16.91
C GLU A 118 8.13 1.82 -16.50
N ILE A 119 7.21 0.95 -16.91
CA ILE A 119 7.30 -0.48 -16.71
C ILE A 119 7.63 -1.08 -18.07
N ASN A 120 8.84 -1.63 -18.20
CA ASN A 120 9.21 -2.37 -19.40
C ASN A 120 8.48 -3.72 -19.37
N LEU A 121 7.43 -3.78 -20.16
CA LEU A 121 6.60 -4.95 -20.42
C LEU A 121 7.21 -5.57 -21.68
N LYS A 122 8.19 -6.47 -21.48
CA LYS A 122 8.86 -7.17 -22.57
C LYS A 122 8.03 -8.34 -23.04
#